data_AF-A0A8S1D8Y1-F1
#
_entry.id   AF-A0A8S1D8Y1-F1
#
_cell.length_a   1.000
_cell.length_b   1.000
_cell.length_c   1.000
_cell.angle_alpha   90.00
_cell.angle_beta   90.00
_cell.angle_gamma   90.00
#
_symmetry.space_group_name_H-M   'P 1'
#
loop_
_entity.id
_entity.type
_entity.pdbx_description
1 polymer ?
#
loop_
_entity_poly.entity_id
_entity_poly.type
_entity_poly.pdbx_seq_one_letter_code
_entity_poly.pdbx_strand_id
1 'polypeptide(L)'
;MEEKKRNYSVCCFISRAKVTKKVETTMNTMWMAHKTKSYSKNGSSKRKESPQNGSPAHSGFLQDEYDFDLDKYSDDGDDRFMDYHDESDEDTEEASETDMGKTEEYTEIKEQMYQDKLASLKKLVQQLKDGSHPEYVTKLRKLEAALKERLRLNVIWRDYEIECVEKDYIHEKKMAAKDYEEKKVELRELLMAELEEKRKMVDSERQSMELSGDSMEVKPVMTRKLRRRPNDPVPVPEKRRKPPPATLNYLLEDKEIESDLRQMVRTRPVAGLLPPRKPSLSAAAAAFGDAPLPDTRIEDGKLLFERRWYHRGQPVYVEAKDAATYPAVVTAIGTESISVKKTSDGSKVKINLFQLVRGTYSIKRRAP
;
A
#
# COMPACT_ATOMS: atom_id res chain seq x y z
N MET A 1 15.48 -25.55 29.93
CA MET A 1 16.29 -24.74 28.98
C MET A 1 16.20 -25.25 27.54
N GLU A 2 16.16 -26.57 27.30
CA GLU A 2 16.02 -27.15 25.96
C GLU A 2 14.68 -26.86 25.27
N GLU A 3 13.60 -26.74 26.04
CA GLU A 3 12.25 -26.49 25.51
C GLU A 3 12.12 -25.08 24.90
N LYS A 4 12.77 -24.08 25.51
CA LYS A 4 12.86 -22.71 24.95
C LYS A 4 13.69 -22.66 23.65
N LYS A 5 14.72 -23.50 23.53
CA LYS A 5 15.52 -23.62 22.29
C LYS A 5 14.73 -24.28 21.16
N ARG A 6 13.89 -25.28 21.46
CA ARG A 6 12.98 -25.89 20.47
C ARG A 6 11.92 -24.91 19.99
N ASN A 7 11.32 -24.13 20.90
CA ASN A 7 10.33 -23.12 20.53
C ASN A 7 10.91 -21.97 19.69
N TYR A 8 12.14 -21.54 19.96
CA TYR A 8 12.86 -20.57 19.13
C TYR A 8 13.17 -21.11 17.72
N SER A 9 13.61 -22.37 17.63
CA SER A 9 13.91 -23.03 16.36
C SER A 9 12.66 -23.17 15.49
N VAL A 10 11.52 -23.56 16.08
CA VAL A 10 10.23 -23.67 15.38
C VAL A 10 9.73 -22.30 14.93
N CYS A 11 9.89 -21.26 15.75
CA CYS A 11 9.50 -19.89 15.39
C CYS A 11 10.35 -19.33 14.23
N CYS A 12 11.67 -19.55 14.23
CA CYS A 12 12.55 -19.19 13.12
C CYS A 12 12.21 -19.96 11.83
N PHE A 13 11.84 -21.24 11.92
CA PHE A 13 11.47 -22.05 10.76
C PHE A 13 10.14 -21.60 10.14
N ILE A 14 9.16 -21.27 10.97
CA ILE A 14 7.86 -20.73 10.54
C ILE A 14 8.03 -19.35 9.90
N SER A 15 8.89 -18.48 10.45
CA SER A 15 9.21 -17.18 9.84
C SER A 15 9.92 -17.34 8.50
N ARG A 16 10.89 -18.25 8.40
CA ARG A 16 11.60 -18.54 7.14
C ARG A 16 10.66 -19.10 6.07
N ALA A 17 9.74 -20.01 6.43
CA ALA A 17 8.74 -20.56 5.52
C ALA A 17 7.66 -19.55 5.09
N LYS A 18 7.34 -18.56 5.93
CA LYS A 18 6.45 -17.45 5.57
C LYS A 18 7.11 -16.47 4.61
N VAL A 19 8.41 -16.19 4.79
CA VAL A 19 9.19 -15.32 3.90
C VAL A 19 9.37 -15.97 2.53
N THR A 20 9.72 -17.26 2.44
CA THR A 20 9.87 -17.94 1.14
C THR A 20 8.57 -17.97 0.33
N LYS A 21 7.42 -18.25 0.97
CA LYS A 21 6.11 -18.18 0.31
C LYS A 21 5.74 -16.77 -0.14
N LYS A 22 6.14 -15.74 0.62
CA LYS A 22 5.91 -14.34 0.25
C LYS A 22 6.73 -13.95 -0.97
N VAL A 23 7.99 -14.38 -1.04
CA VAL A 23 8.89 -14.17 -2.20
C VAL A 23 8.38 -14.90 -3.45
N GLU A 24 7.96 -16.17 -3.34
CA GLU A 24 7.39 -16.90 -4.49
C GLU A 24 6.09 -16.26 -4.99
N THR A 25 5.25 -15.76 -4.08
CA THR A 25 3.99 -15.10 -4.44
C THR A 25 4.24 -13.75 -5.11
N THR A 26 5.17 -12.93 -4.61
CA THR A 26 5.52 -11.65 -5.24
C THR A 26 6.16 -11.86 -6.62
N MET A 27 7.07 -12.83 -6.76
CA MET A 27 7.67 -13.19 -8.05
C MET A 27 6.62 -13.65 -9.07
N ASN A 28 5.65 -14.48 -8.67
CA ASN A 28 4.57 -14.92 -9.55
C ASN A 28 3.60 -13.80 -9.93
N THR A 29 3.27 -12.89 -9.01
CA THR A 29 2.41 -11.72 -9.32
C THR A 29 3.10 -10.74 -10.27
N MET A 30 4.41 -10.51 -10.13
CA MET A 30 5.18 -9.67 -11.06
C MET A 30 5.31 -10.31 -12.44
N TRP A 31 5.42 -11.64 -12.53
CA TRP A 31 5.39 -12.37 -13.80
C TRP A 31 4.05 -12.18 -14.55
N MET A 32 2.93 -12.25 -13.83
CA MET A 32 1.60 -12.01 -14.41
C MET A 32 1.39 -10.55 -14.84
N ALA A 33 1.86 -9.58 -14.06
CA ALA A 33 1.74 -8.15 -14.39
C ALA A 33 2.57 -7.73 -15.62
N HIS A 34 3.69 -8.41 -15.89
CA HIS A 34 4.50 -8.13 -17.08
C HIS A 34 3.89 -8.73 -18.36
N LYS A 35 3.14 -9.83 -18.24
CA LYS A 35 2.43 -10.47 -19.36
C LYS A 35 1.25 -9.64 -19.86
N THR A 36 0.52 -8.98 -18.96
CA THR A 36 -0.62 -8.11 -19.31
C THR A 36 -0.17 -6.79 -19.98
N LYS A 37 1.01 -6.28 -19.62
CA LYS A 37 1.57 -5.05 -20.21
C LYS A 37 2.04 -5.23 -21.67
N SER A 38 2.38 -6.47 -22.06
CA SER A 38 2.82 -6.78 -23.43
C SER A 38 1.66 -6.91 -24.44
N TYR A 39 0.42 -7.11 -23.98
CA TYR A 39 -0.76 -7.21 -24.85
C TYR A 39 -1.48 -5.88 -25.10
N SER A 40 -1.18 -4.82 -24.33
CA SER A 40 -1.92 -3.54 -24.39
C SER A 40 -1.27 -2.45 -25.27
N LYS A 41 -0.11 -2.70 -25.89
CA LYS A 41 0.62 -1.68 -26.66
C LYS A 41 0.16 -1.46 -28.12
N ASN A 42 -0.92 -2.11 -28.57
CA ASN A 42 -1.47 -1.94 -29.93
C ASN A 42 -2.72 -1.04 -29.96
N GLY A 43 -2.67 0.16 -29.38
CA GLY A 43 -3.84 1.03 -29.32
C GLY A 43 -3.56 2.52 -29.19
N SER A 44 -3.56 3.18 -30.36
CA SER A 44 -3.96 4.58 -30.64
C SER A 44 -3.17 5.76 -30.03
N SER A 45 -2.72 6.62 -30.94
CA SER A 45 -1.89 7.80 -30.73
C SER A 45 -2.67 9.06 -31.14
N LYS A 46 -2.67 10.12 -30.31
CA LYS A 46 -2.97 11.51 -30.76
C LYS A 46 -2.14 12.53 -29.93
N ARG A 47 -1.33 13.32 -30.64
CA ARG A 47 -0.50 14.46 -30.18
C ARG A 47 -1.32 15.75 -30.02
N LYS A 48 -0.82 16.69 -29.21
CA LYS A 48 -0.87 18.15 -29.41
C LYS A 48 0.39 18.82 -28.84
N GLU A 49 0.83 19.90 -29.47
CA GLU A 49 2.16 20.53 -29.42
C GLU A 49 2.18 21.97 -28.82
N SER A 50 3.33 22.33 -28.21
CA SER A 50 4.05 23.65 -28.14
C SER A 50 3.50 24.84 -27.31
N PRO A 51 4.29 25.91 -26.95
CA PRO A 51 5.74 26.22 -27.17
C PRO A 51 6.56 26.74 -25.93
N GLN A 52 7.84 27.06 -26.18
CA GLN A 52 8.98 27.43 -25.29
C GLN A 52 9.13 28.94 -24.94
N ASN A 53 9.96 29.24 -23.91
CA ASN A 53 10.95 30.36 -23.73
C ASN A 53 11.24 30.54 -22.22
N GLY A 54 12.42 30.78 -21.64
CA GLY A 54 13.83 30.98 -22.03
C GLY A 54 14.64 31.25 -20.73
N SER A 55 15.90 30.80 -20.66
CA SER A 55 16.87 30.91 -19.53
C SER A 55 17.83 32.11 -19.74
N PRO A 56 18.74 32.54 -18.81
CA PRO A 56 19.97 31.78 -18.53
C PRO A 56 20.61 31.87 -17.09
N ALA A 57 21.30 30.78 -16.72
CA ALA A 57 22.59 30.60 -15.99
C ALA A 57 22.80 31.22 -14.58
N HIS A 58 23.30 30.49 -13.55
CA HIS A 58 24.64 29.85 -13.50
C HIS A 58 24.72 28.60 -12.58
N SER A 59 25.59 27.68 -13.00
CA SER A 59 26.02 26.31 -12.56
C SER A 59 26.35 26.03 -11.07
N GLY A 60 26.40 24.77 -10.58
CA GLY A 60 26.28 23.48 -11.26
C GLY A 60 26.65 22.24 -10.42
N PHE A 61 26.78 21.13 -11.17
CA PHE A 61 27.35 19.78 -10.91
C PHE A 61 26.40 18.56 -10.93
N LEU A 62 26.35 17.97 -12.15
CA LEU A 62 26.38 16.55 -12.56
C LEU A 62 25.11 15.66 -12.49
N GLN A 63 24.46 15.48 -13.65
CA GLN A 63 24.22 14.14 -14.25
C GLN A 63 23.91 14.29 -15.76
N ASP A 64 24.86 13.88 -16.61
CA ASP A 64 24.78 13.99 -18.08
C ASP A 64 23.83 12.97 -18.74
N GLU A 65 23.13 13.48 -19.75
CA GLU A 65 22.28 12.81 -20.72
C GLU A 65 23.10 12.08 -21.78
N TYR A 66 22.62 10.91 -22.24
CA TYR A 66 23.01 10.33 -23.52
C TYR A 66 21.82 10.46 -24.48
N ASP A 67 21.80 11.57 -25.22
CA ASP A 67 21.02 11.79 -26.43
C ASP A 67 21.94 11.53 -27.63
N PHE A 68 21.49 10.77 -28.63
CA PHE A 68 22.25 10.55 -29.86
C PHE A 68 21.31 10.60 -31.07
N ASP A 69 21.42 11.71 -31.79
CA ASP A 69 20.90 11.98 -33.13
C ASP A 69 21.43 11.01 -34.20
N LEU A 70 20.52 10.46 -35.02
CA LEU A 70 20.73 9.98 -36.41
C LEU A 70 19.37 9.47 -36.96
N ASP A 71 18.81 9.80 -38.12
CA ASP A 71 19.28 10.55 -39.27
C ASP A 71 18.09 10.98 -40.15
N LYS A 72 18.33 12.10 -40.82
CA LYS A 72 17.90 12.54 -42.15
C LYS A 72 17.40 11.44 -43.12
N TYR A 73 16.16 11.58 -43.61
CA TYR A 73 15.75 11.07 -44.92
C TYR A 73 14.97 12.15 -45.68
N SER A 74 15.46 12.46 -46.89
CA SER A 74 14.72 13.13 -47.96
C SER A 74 13.45 12.34 -48.27
N ASP A 75 12.32 13.03 -48.33
CA ASP A 75 11.12 12.55 -49.01
C ASP A 75 10.70 13.66 -49.99
N ASP A 76 11.29 13.61 -51.18
CA ASP A 76 10.77 14.28 -52.37
C ASP A 76 9.74 13.32 -52.98
N GLY A 77 8.46 13.59 -52.72
CA GLY A 77 7.31 12.84 -53.23
C GLY A 77 6.20 13.78 -53.66
N ASP A 78 6.23 14.17 -54.93
CA ASP A 78 5.29 15.02 -55.66
C ASP A 78 3.86 14.42 -55.67
N ASP A 79 3.00 14.89 -54.75
CA ASP A 79 1.55 14.65 -54.78
C ASP A 79 0.88 15.50 -55.87
N ARG A 80 0.94 15.03 -57.13
CA ARG A 80 0.04 15.51 -58.20
C ARG A 80 -1.03 14.49 -58.51
N PHE A 81 -2.09 14.59 -57.72
CA PHE A 81 -3.45 14.12 -58.02
C PHE A 81 -3.95 14.86 -59.29
N MET A 82 -3.79 14.22 -60.46
CA MET A 82 -4.44 14.64 -61.70
C MET A 82 -5.69 13.80 -61.92
N ASP A 83 -6.80 14.36 -61.47
CA ASP A 83 -8.16 13.99 -61.82
C ASP A 83 -8.41 14.35 -63.29
N TYR A 84 -8.51 13.34 -64.15
CA TYR A 84 -9.07 13.46 -65.50
C TYR A 84 -10.18 12.44 -65.65
N HIS A 85 -11.39 12.90 -65.36
CA HIS A 85 -12.54 12.87 -66.26
C HIS A 85 -12.65 11.62 -67.16
N ASP A 86 -13.47 10.69 -66.68
CA ASP A 86 -14.26 9.77 -67.49
C ASP A 86 -15.20 10.59 -68.39
N GLU A 87 -15.12 10.38 -69.70
CA GLU A 87 -16.21 10.53 -70.68
C GLU A 87 -15.67 10.25 -72.10
N SER A 88 -16.43 9.44 -72.86
CA SER A 88 -16.49 9.35 -74.33
C SER A 88 -16.08 8.00 -74.96
N ASP A 89 -17.08 7.12 -75.00
CA ASP A 89 -17.67 6.50 -76.21
C ASP A 89 -16.85 5.50 -77.03
N GLU A 90 -17.42 4.29 -77.07
CA GLU A 90 -17.09 3.18 -77.95
C GLU A 90 -17.40 3.55 -79.41
N ASP A 91 -16.38 3.49 -80.27
CA ASP A 91 -16.43 2.97 -81.65
C ASP A 91 -15.37 3.66 -82.52
N THR A 92 -14.20 3.04 -82.63
CA THR A 92 -13.37 3.13 -83.85
C THR A 92 -12.53 1.86 -83.93
N GLU A 93 -13.04 0.91 -84.71
CA GLU A 93 -12.26 -0.15 -85.33
C GLU A 93 -11.05 0.44 -86.09
N GLU A 94 -9.97 -0.34 -86.12
CA GLU A 94 -8.88 -0.30 -87.11
C GLU A 94 -7.54 0.36 -86.68
N ALA A 95 -6.47 -0.44 -86.85
CA ALA A 95 -5.04 -0.11 -86.89
C ALA A 95 -4.20 -0.09 -85.58
N SER A 96 -3.60 -1.24 -85.21
CA SER A 96 -2.13 -1.33 -85.03
C SER A 96 -1.64 -2.78 -84.89
N GLU A 97 -1.31 -3.41 -86.01
CA GLU A 97 -0.25 -4.43 -86.04
C GLU A 97 1.09 -3.67 -85.96
N THR A 98 1.65 -3.45 -84.76
CA THR A 98 3.09 -3.21 -84.45
C THR A 98 3.36 -2.63 -83.03
N ASP A 99 2.65 -3.08 -81.97
CA ASP A 99 3.02 -2.73 -80.58
C ASP A 99 3.04 -3.95 -79.62
N MET A 100 3.47 -5.11 -80.13
CA MET A 100 3.64 -6.30 -79.28
C MET A 100 4.99 -6.32 -78.54
N GLY A 101 6.04 -5.70 -79.10
CA GLY A 101 7.40 -5.79 -78.54
C GLY A 101 7.60 -5.02 -77.22
N LYS A 102 6.94 -3.88 -77.03
CA LYS A 102 7.02 -3.12 -75.76
C LYS A 102 6.18 -3.76 -74.65
N THR A 103 5.09 -4.41 -75.02
CA THR A 103 4.22 -5.15 -74.09
C THR A 103 4.91 -6.43 -73.61
N GLU A 104 5.58 -7.17 -74.50
CA GLU A 104 6.39 -8.34 -74.13
C GLU A 104 7.56 -7.97 -73.21
N GLU A 105 8.34 -6.93 -73.54
CA GLU A 105 9.44 -6.45 -72.69
C GLU A 105 8.93 -6.01 -71.30
N TYR A 106 7.76 -5.36 -71.23
CA TYR A 106 7.12 -4.99 -69.97
C TYR A 106 6.62 -6.21 -69.17
N THR A 107 6.17 -7.28 -69.84
CA THR A 107 5.80 -8.54 -69.17
C THR A 107 7.02 -9.34 -68.68
N GLU A 108 8.12 -9.34 -69.42
CA GLU A 108 9.38 -9.98 -69.03
C GLU A 108 10.02 -9.28 -67.83
N ILE A 109 10.02 -7.94 -67.82
CA ILE A 109 10.48 -7.16 -66.66
C ILE A 109 9.60 -7.42 -65.43
N LYS A 110 8.28 -7.53 -65.61
CA LYS A 110 7.36 -7.90 -64.51
C LYS A 110 7.60 -9.31 -63.99
N GLU A 111 7.84 -10.27 -64.89
CA GLU A 111 8.15 -11.65 -64.52
C GLU A 111 9.49 -11.73 -63.80
N GLN A 112 10.52 -11.00 -64.25
CA GLN A 112 11.81 -10.92 -63.57
C GLN A 112 11.67 -10.31 -62.17
N MET A 113 10.91 -9.22 -62.03
CA MET A 113 10.58 -8.63 -60.72
C MET A 113 9.83 -9.60 -59.81
N TYR A 114 8.95 -10.44 -60.37
CA TYR A 114 8.23 -11.46 -59.62
C TYR A 114 9.17 -12.58 -59.15
N GLN A 115 10.05 -13.07 -60.03
CA GLN A 115 11.06 -14.08 -59.69
C GLN A 115 12.06 -13.56 -58.64
N ASP A 116 12.50 -12.31 -58.75
CA ASP A 116 13.38 -11.65 -57.77
C ASP A 116 12.68 -11.47 -56.43
N LYS A 117 11.38 -11.13 -56.45
CA LYS A 117 10.57 -11.04 -55.23
C LYS A 117 10.36 -12.41 -54.59
N LEU A 118 10.14 -13.46 -55.39
CA LEU A 118 10.05 -14.83 -54.90
C LEU A 118 11.38 -15.31 -54.32
N ALA A 119 12.51 -14.98 -54.96
CA ALA A 119 13.85 -15.33 -54.49
C ALA A 119 14.20 -14.61 -53.18
N SER A 120 13.86 -13.31 -53.05
CA SER A 120 14.06 -12.56 -51.81
C SER A 120 13.21 -13.09 -50.66
N LEU A 121 11.96 -13.48 -50.91
CA LEU A 121 11.09 -14.11 -49.91
C LEU A 121 11.61 -15.50 -49.52
N LYS A 122 12.04 -16.33 -50.47
CA LYS A 122 12.67 -17.63 -50.17
C LYS A 122 13.94 -17.45 -49.33
N LYS A 123 14.75 -16.43 -49.60
CA LYS A 123 15.95 -16.08 -48.83
C LYS A 123 15.60 -15.63 -47.41
N LEU A 124 14.59 -14.78 -47.23
CA LEU A 124 14.10 -14.36 -45.91
C LEU A 124 13.59 -15.56 -45.09
N VAL A 125 12.83 -16.46 -45.72
CA VAL A 125 12.35 -17.71 -45.09
C VAL A 125 13.53 -18.59 -44.69
N GLN A 126 14.56 -18.72 -45.53
CA GLN A 126 15.75 -19.48 -45.21
C GLN A 126 16.53 -18.84 -44.05
N GLN A 127 16.71 -17.52 -44.05
CA GLN A 127 17.33 -16.77 -42.95
C GLN A 127 16.56 -16.90 -41.63
N LEU A 128 15.23 -17.02 -41.68
CA LEU A 128 14.41 -17.29 -40.50
C LEU A 128 14.57 -18.74 -40.01
N LYS A 129 14.60 -19.73 -40.92
CA LYS A 129 14.85 -21.14 -40.59
C LYS A 129 16.24 -21.34 -39.97
N ASP A 130 17.24 -20.65 -40.49
CA ASP A 130 18.62 -20.69 -40.01
C ASP A 130 18.85 -19.77 -38.81
N GLY A 131 17.79 -19.09 -38.32
CA GLY A 131 17.86 -18.20 -37.15
C GLY A 131 18.76 -16.96 -37.33
N SER A 132 19.24 -16.71 -38.56
CA SER A 132 20.18 -15.64 -38.91
C SER A 132 19.50 -14.34 -39.31
N HIS A 133 18.16 -14.32 -39.34
CA HIS A 133 17.39 -13.12 -39.66
C HIS A 133 17.70 -11.98 -38.66
N PRO A 134 18.15 -10.79 -39.12
CA PRO A 134 18.71 -9.75 -38.25
C PRO A 134 17.70 -9.21 -37.22
N GLU A 135 16.42 -9.10 -37.59
CA GLU A 135 15.38 -8.70 -36.64
C GLU A 135 15.12 -9.75 -35.55
N TYR A 136 15.22 -11.03 -35.90
CA TYR A 136 15.02 -12.13 -34.95
C TYR A 136 16.18 -12.16 -33.94
N VAL A 137 17.41 -12.08 -34.43
CA VAL A 137 18.63 -12.00 -33.59
C VAL A 137 18.60 -10.77 -32.67
N THR A 138 18.16 -9.62 -33.18
CA THR A 138 18.02 -8.40 -32.38
C THR A 138 16.97 -8.56 -31.27
N LYS A 139 15.83 -9.20 -31.57
CA LYS A 139 14.80 -9.51 -30.58
C LYS A 139 15.31 -10.50 -29.53
N LEU A 140 16.03 -11.54 -29.94
CA LEU A 140 16.66 -12.50 -29.02
C LEU A 140 17.64 -11.82 -28.08
N ARG A 141 18.56 -10.99 -28.59
CA ARG A 141 19.52 -10.24 -27.76
C ARG A 141 18.83 -9.34 -26.74
N LYS A 142 17.74 -8.69 -27.11
CA LYS A 142 16.93 -7.87 -26.18
C LYS A 142 16.32 -8.73 -25.07
N LEU A 143 15.80 -9.91 -25.40
CA LEU A 143 15.24 -10.84 -24.41
C LEU A 143 16.33 -11.41 -23.48
N GLU A 144 17.50 -11.75 -24.01
CA GLU A 144 18.64 -12.22 -23.22
C GLU A 144 19.15 -11.13 -22.27
N ALA A 145 19.28 -9.88 -22.74
CA ALA A 145 19.66 -8.75 -21.91
C ALA A 145 18.64 -8.51 -20.79
N ALA A 146 17.33 -8.57 -21.11
CA ALA A 146 16.27 -8.43 -20.11
C ALA A 146 16.30 -9.56 -19.06
N LEU A 147 16.58 -10.80 -19.48
CA LEU A 147 16.73 -11.93 -18.57
C LEU A 147 17.94 -11.75 -17.65
N LYS A 148 19.08 -11.34 -18.21
CA LYS A 148 20.31 -11.10 -17.45
C LYS A 148 20.12 -9.98 -16.43
N GLU A 149 19.49 -8.88 -16.82
CA GLU A 149 19.19 -7.79 -15.90
C GLU A 149 18.20 -8.21 -14.81
N ARG A 150 17.19 -9.00 -15.17
CA ARG A 150 16.26 -9.57 -14.18
C ARG A 150 16.98 -10.47 -13.18
N LEU A 151 17.91 -11.32 -13.62
CA LEU A 151 18.70 -12.16 -12.71
C LEU A 151 19.57 -11.30 -11.78
N ARG A 152 20.24 -10.27 -12.32
CA ARG A 152 21.03 -9.32 -11.53
C ARG A 152 20.19 -8.66 -10.44
N LEU A 153 19.02 -8.14 -10.80
CA LEU A 153 18.09 -7.53 -9.84
C LEU A 153 17.65 -8.53 -8.78
N ASN A 154 17.33 -9.78 -9.16
CA ASN A 154 16.94 -10.81 -8.17
C ASN A 154 18.05 -11.10 -7.15
N VAL A 155 19.32 -11.13 -7.59
CA VAL A 155 20.45 -11.33 -6.67
C VAL A 155 20.54 -10.16 -5.68
N ILE A 156 20.49 -8.93 -6.17
CA ILE A 156 20.54 -7.72 -5.33
C ILE A 156 19.37 -7.72 -4.32
N TRP A 157 18.16 -8.04 -4.77
CA TRP A 157 16.98 -8.12 -3.91
C TRP A 157 17.12 -9.18 -2.83
N ARG A 158 17.62 -10.37 -3.20
CA ARG A 158 17.90 -11.44 -2.24
C ARG A 158 18.92 -11.00 -1.19
N ASP A 159 19.99 -10.35 -1.61
CA ASP A 159 21.06 -9.90 -0.70
C ASP A 159 20.55 -8.80 0.24
N TYR A 160 19.78 -7.86 -0.28
CA TYR A 160 19.11 -6.82 0.52
C TYR A 160 18.15 -7.43 1.56
N GLU A 161 17.33 -8.40 1.17
CA GLU A 161 16.40 -9.05 2.09
C GLU A 161 17.13 -9.81 3.19
N ILE A 162 18.24 -10.48 2.86
CA ILE A 162 19.11 -11.13 3.86
C ILE A 162 19.66 -10.08 4.84
N GLU A 163 20.15 -8.94 4.35
CA GLU A 163 20.68 -7.87 5.19
C GLU A 163 19.61 -7.28 6.13
N CYS A 164 18.38 -7.11 5.65
CA CYS A 164 17.25 -6.68 6.49
C CYS A 164 16.98 -7.68 7.62
N VAL A 165 16.89 -8.97 7.30
CA VAL A 165 16.66 -10.03 8.29
C VAL A 165 17.81 -10.09 9.31
N GLU A 166 19.06 -9.90 8.87
CA GLU A 166 20.21 -9.85 9.76
C GLU A 166 20.16 -8.66 10.72
N LYS A 167 19.80 -7.48 10.21
CA LYS A 167 19.62 -6.26 11.03
C LYS A 167 18.53 -6.46 12.09
N ASP A 168 17.38 -7.01 11.68
CA ASP A 168 16.27 -7.30 12.59
C ASP A 168 16.69 -8.32 13.65
N TYR A 169 17.39 -9.39 13.25
CA TYR A 169 17.91 -10.39 14.19
C TYR A 169 18.88 -9.79 15.21
N ILE A 170 19.80 -8.94 14.78
CA ILE A 170 20.74 -8.26 15.67
C ILE A 170 20.00 -7.31 16.61
N HIS A 171 19.04 -6.55 16.10
CA HIS A 171 18.23 -5.63 16.88
C HIS A 171 17.43 -6.38 17.96
N GLU A 172 16.72 -7.44 17.58
CA GLU A 172 15.93 -8.28 18.48
C GLU A 172 16.81 -8.89 19.57
N LYS A 173 17.99 -9.41 19.21
CA LYS A 173 18.95 -9.95 20.18
C LYS A 173 19.41 -8.89 21.19
N LYS A 174 19.63 -7.65 20.74
CA LYS A 174 20.00 -6.53 21.62
C LYS A 174 18.84 -6.12 22.52
N MET A 175 17.63 -6.02 21.99
CA MET A 175 16.44 -5.68 22.79
C MET A 175 16.17 -6.76 23.84
N ALA A 176 16.21 -8.04 23.48
CA ALA A 176 16.03 -9.14 24.43
C ALA A 176 17.09 -9.14 25.55
N ALA A 177 18.34 -8.79 25.24
CA ALA A 177 19.41 -8.66 26.24
C ALA A 177 19.17 -7.47 27.18
N LYS A 178 18.74 -6.33 26.63
CA LYS A 178 18.40 -5.13 27.40
C LYS A 178 17.22 -5.41 28.34
N ASP A 179 16.13 -5.97 27.82
CA ASP A 179 14.94 -6.32 28.59
C ASP A 179 15.25 -7.30 29.73
N TYR A 180 16.17 -8.24 29.51
CA TYR A 180 16.59 -9.16 30.55
C TYR A 180 17.32 -8.45 31.70
N GLU A 181 18.25 -7.53 31.38
CA GLU A 181 18.96 -6.79 32.42
C GLU A 181 18.01 -5.79 33.12
N GLU A 182 17.09 -5.17 32.38
CA GLU A 182 16.07 -4.28 32.93
C GLU A 182 15.16 -5.02 33.93
N LYS A 183 14.61 -6.18 33.57
CA LYS A 183 13.79 -7.01 34.49
C LYS A 183 14.55 -7.47 35.73
N LYS A 184 15.84 -7.72 35.58
CA LYS A 184 16.72 -8.11 36.69
C LYS A 184 16.99 -6.94 37.63
N VAL A 185 17.08 -5.71 37.12
CA VAL A 185 17.12 -4.49 37.93
C VAL A 185 15.77 -4.25 38.60
N GLU A 186 14.68 -4.31 37.84
CA GLU A 186 13.31 -4.14 38.33
C GLU A 186 12.99 -5.10 39.50
N LEU A 187 13.38 -6.38 39.39
CA LEU A 187 13.17 -7.36 40.47
C LEU A 187 13.95 -7.01 41.74
N ARG A 188 15.17 -6.47 41.59
CA ARG A 188 15.97 -6.03 42.74
C ARG A 188 15.36 -4.80 43.39
N GLU A 189 14.91 -3.83 42.59
CA GLU A 189 14.24 -2.62 43.07
C GLU A 189 12.93 -2.96 43.78
N LEU A 190 12.13 -3.89 43.24
CA LEU A 190 10.91 -4.37 43.87
C LEU A 190 11.19 -5.06 45.22
N LEU A 191 12.24 -5.88 45.30
CA LEU A 191 12.64 -6.51 46.56
C LEU A 191 13.12 -5.47 47.58
N MET A 192 13.89 -4.47 47.16
CA MET A 192 14.31 -3.37 48.03
C MET A 192 13.10 -2.59 48.55
N ALA A 193 12.16 -2.23 47.67
CA ALA A 193 10.94 -1.53 48.03
C ALA A 193 10.06 -2.33 49.02
N GLU A 194 9.93 -3.65 48.83
CA GLU A 194 9.18 -4.52 49.75
C GLU A 194 9.82 -4.55 51.15
N LEU A 195 11.16 -4.61 51.22
CA LEU A 195 11.88 -4.59 52.49
C LEU A 195 11.79 -3.21 53.18
N GLU A 196 11.85 -2.12 52.42
CA GLU A 196 11.66 -0.76 52.93
C GLU A 196 10.24 -0.55 53.46
N GLU A 197 9.21 -1.04 52.76
CA GLU A 197 7.82 -0.95 53.22
C GLU A 197 7.59 -1.81 54.46
N LYS A 198 8.17 -3.03 54.54
CA LYS A 198 8.12 -3.85 55.76
C LYS A 198 8.78 -3.15 56.94
N ARG A 199 9.94 -2.52 56.72
CA ARG A 199 10.61 -1.72 57.75
C ARG A 199 9.71 -0.58 58.22
N LYS A 200 9.13 0.18 57.30
CA LYS A 200 8.21 1.28 57.60
C LYS A 200 6.95 0.80 58.33
N MET A 201 6.42 -0.36 57.95
CA MET A 201 5.28 -0.99 58.62
C MET A 201 5.62 -1.32 60.07
N VAL A 202 6.75 -1.96 60.33
CA VAL A 202 7.23 -2.25 61.69
C VAL A 202 7.46 -0.97 62.49
N ASP A 203 8.08 0.05 61.88
CA ASP A 203 8.29 1.35 62.53
C ASP A 203 6.95 2.04 62.88
N SER A 204 5.95 1.92 62.01
CA SER A 204 4.60 2.45 62.23
C SER A 204 3.83 1.69 63.30
N GLU A 205 3.95 0.35 63.35
CA GLU A 205 3.36 -0.50 64.39
C GLU A 205 4.01 -0.20 65.75
N ARG A 206 5.34 -0.02 65.78
CA ARG A 206 6.07 0.41 66.97
C ARG A 206 5.58 1.78 67.46
N GLN A 207 5.49 2.77 66.58
CA GLN A 207 4.98 4.10 66.93
C GLN A 207 3.52 4.04 67.41
N SER A 208 2.69 3.22 66.78
CA SER A 208 1.31 2.99 67.19
C SER A 208 1.21 2.36 68.58
N MET A 209 2.08 1.39 68.89
CA MET A 209 2.17 0.79 70.24
C MET A 209 2.66 1.79 71.28
N GLU A 210 3.63 2.67 70.96
CA GLU A 210 4.10 3.71 71.89
C GLU A 210 3.01 4.75 72.21
N LEU A 211 2.21 5.14 71.21
CA LEU A 211 1.10 6.08 71.39
C LEU A 211 -0.13 5.45 72.06
N SER A 212 -0.36 4.15 71.85
CA SER A 212 -1.52 3.42 72.38
C SER A 212 -1.21 2.65 73.68
N GLY A 213 0.03 2.69 74.16
CA GLY A 213 0.55 1.87 75.25
C GLY A 213 0.07 2.22 76.67
N ASP A 214 -0.77 3.25 76.83
CA ASP A 214 -1.30 3.67 78.13
C ASP A 214 -2.68 3.06 78.45
N SER A 215 -2.81 1.73 78.34
CA SER A 215 -3.96 1.00 78.89
C SER A 215 -3.74 -0.51 79.04
N MET A 216 -2.67 -0.90 79.74
CA MET A 216 -2.55 -2.27 80.28
C MET A 216 -3.24 -2.46 81.64
N GLU A 217 -4.31 -1.72 81.94
CA GLU A 217 -5.29 -2.23 82.92
C GLU A 217 -6.13 -3.30 82.24
N VAL A 218 -5.61 -4.54 82.21
CA VAL A 218 -6.40 -5.74 81.94
C VAL A 218 -7.38 -5.91 83.09
N LYS A 219 -8.46 -5.13 83.10
CA LYS A 219 -9.62 -5.40 83.95
C LYS A 219 -10.19 -6.72 83.45
N PRO A 220 -10.25 -7.78 84.29
CA PRO A 220 -10.91 -9.01 83.91
C PRO A 220 -12.33 -8.66 83.46
N VAL A 221 -12.72 -9.14 82.27
CA VAL A 221 -14.03 -8.87 81.66
C VAL A 221 -15.11 -9.21 82.68
N MET A 222 -15.68 -8.18 83.31
CA MET A 222 -16.72 -8.32 84.31
C MET A 222 -17.99 -8.77 83.58
N THR A 223 -18.28 -10.07 83.62
CA THR A 223 -19.45 -10.66 82.96
C THR A 223 -20.73 -10.32 83.73
N ARG A 224 -21.26 -9.11 83.52
CA ARG A 224 -22.64 -8.80 83.89
C ARG A 224 -23.58 -9.63 83.02
N LYS A 225 -24.08 -10.74 83.57
CA LYS A 225 -25.16 -11.53 82.96
C LYS A 225 -26.44 -10.71 82.94
N LEU A 226 -26.77 -10.14 81.79
CA LEU A 226 -28.08 -9.55 81.55
C LEU A 226 -29.12 -10.68 81.53
N ARG A 227 -30.11 -10.62 82.42
CA ARG A 227 -31.26 -11.54 82.40
C ARG A 227 -32.04 -11.29 81.11
N ARG A 228 -32.12 -12.32 80.26
CA ARG A 228 -32.81 -12.27 78.97
C ARG A 228 -34.32 -12.12 79.17
N ARG A 229 -34.95 -11.27 78.36
CA ARG A 229 -36.41 -11.23 78.24
C ARG A 229 -36.88 -12.44 77.41
N PRO A 230 -37.98 -13.12 77.75
CA PRO A 230 -38.44 -14.33 77.05
C PRO A 230 -38.77 -14.18 75.56
N ASN A 231 -38.79 -12.96 75.02
CA ASN A 231 -39.24 -12.70 73.65
C ASN A 231 -38.15 -12.07 72.76
N ASP A 232 -36.88 -12.31 73.06
CA ASP A 232 -35.76 -11.85 72.21
C ASP A 232 -35.29 -13.04 71.34
N PRO A 233 -35.41 -12.99 70.01
CA PRO A 233 -35.11 -14.12 69.15
C PRO A 233 -33.64 -14.55 69.31
N VAL A 234 -33.42 -15.86 69.35
CA VAL A 234 -32.09 -16.48 69.46
C VAL A 234 -31.20 -15.94 68.34
N PRO A 235 -29.96 -15.48 68.63
CA PRO A 235 -29.02 -15.10 67.59
C PRO A 235 -28.77 -16.29 66.68
N VAL A 236 -29.24 -16.19 65.45
CA VAL A 236 -29.02 -17.19 64.42
C VAL A 236 -27.51 -17.31 64.21
N PRO A 237 -26.94 -18.53 64.13
CA PRO A 237 -25.53 -18.71 63.81
C PRO A 237 -25.25 -18.05 62.47
N GLU A 238 -24.61 -16.89 62.50
CA GLU A 238 -24.18 -16.20 61.30
C GLU A 238 -23.11 -17.10 60.67
N LYS A 239 -23.49 -17.76 59.58
CA LYS A 239 -22.59 -18.61 58.80
C LYS A 239 -21.39 -17.77 58.43
N ARG A 240 -20.29 -18.02 59.15
CA ARG A 240 -18.92 -17.58 58.88
C ARG A 240 -18.75 -17.41 57.37
N ARG A 241 -18.84 -16.18 56.88
CA ARG A 241 -18.49 -15.84 55.50
C ARG A 241 -17.03 -16.24 55.35
N LYS A 242 -16.79 -17.39 54.71
CA LYS A 242 -15.46 -17.70 54.20
C LYS A 242 -15.08 -16.55 53.28
N PRO A 243 -13.85 -15.98 53.38
CA PRO A 243 -13.37 -15.09 52.34
C PRO A 243 -13.54 -15.82 51.00
N PRO A 244 -14.07 -15.14 49.96
CA PRO A 244 -14.24 -15.80 48.67
C PRO A 244 -12.89 -16.38 48.25
N PRO A 245 -12.86 -17.62 47.73
CA PRO A 245 -11.63 -18.16 47.18
C PRO A 245 -11.12 -17.16 46.13
N ALA A 246 -9.79 -17.00 46.05
CA ALA A 246 -9.15 -16.24 45.01
C ALA A 246 -9.47 -16.90 43.66
N THR A 247 -10.65 -16.58 43.12
CA THR A 247 -11.04 -16.93 41.77
C THR A 247 -10.23 -16.02 40.89
N LEU A 248 -9.18 -16.57 40.27
CA LEU A 248 -8.53 -15.92 39.14
C LEU A 248 -9.63 -15.54 38.17
N ASN A 249 -9.88 -14.24 38.05
CA ASN A 249 -10.87 -13.73 37.13
C ASN A 249 -10.25 -13.83 35.74
N TYR A 250 -10.55 -14.91 35.02
CA TYR A 250 -10.06 -15.15 33.66
C TYR A 250 -10.68 -14.21 32.63
N LEU A 251 -11.67 -13.42 33.06
CA LEU A 251 -12.32 -12.39 32.26
C LEU A 251 -11.64 -11.05 32.57
N LEU A 252 -11.12 -10.43 31.52
CA LEU A 252 -10.60 -9.07 31.56
C LEU A 252 -11.72 -8.10 31.96
N GLU A 253 -11.37 -7.01 32.64
CA GLU A 253 -12.32 -5.94 32.91
C GLU A 253 -12.69 -5.20 31.61
N ASP A 254 -13.92 -4.67 31.51
CA ASP A 254 -14.40 -3.98 30.29
C ASP A 254 -13.43 -2.88 29.81
N LYS A 255 -12.72 -2.23 30.73
CA LYS A 255 -11.71 -1.20 30.42
C LYS A 255 -10.45 -1.78 29.76
N GLU A 256 -10.01 -2.96 30.17
CA GLU A 256 -8.88 -3.67 29.57
C GLU A 256 -9.28 -4.20 28.19
N ILE A 257 -10.50 -4.74 28.07
CA ILE A 257 -11.08 -5.16 26.80
C ILE A 257 -11.14 -3.98 25.82
N GLU A 258 -11.59 -2.81 26.26
CA GLU A 258 -11.61 -1.60 25.41
C GLU A 258 -10.22 -1.11 25.02
N SER A 259 -9.25 -1.18 25.93
CA SER A 259 -7.85 -0.84 25.64
C SER A 259 -7.25 -1.78 24.61
N ASP A 260 -7.43 -3.09 24.79
CA ASP A 260 -6.95 -4.11 23.86
C ASP A 260 -7.69 -4.03 22.52
N LEU A 261 -8.98 -3.73 22.50
CA LEU A 261 -9.72 -3.47 21.26
C LEU A 261 -9.18 -2.24 20.53
N ARG A 262 -8.82 -1.17 21.25
CA ARG A 262 -8.18 0.01 20.65
C ARG A 262 -6.79 -0.31 20.12
N GLN A 263 -6.02 -1.13 20.83
CA GLN A 263 -4.71 -1.58 20.39
C GLN A 263 -4.82 -2.53 19.18
N MET A 264 -5.79 -3.44 19.17
CA MET A 264 -6.11 -4.33 18.06
C MET A 264 -6.60 -3.53 16.85
N VAL A 265 -7.46 -2.53 17.00
CA VAL A 265 -7.87 -1.67 15.88
C VAL A 265 -6.70 -0.85 15.33
N ARG A 266 -5.76 -0.47 16.19
CA ARG A 266 -4.54 0.25 15.82
C ARG A 266 -3.47 -0.64 15.17
N THR A 267 -3.48 -1.94 15.44
CA THR A 267 -2.45 -2.90 14.97
C THR A 267 -2.98 -3.94 13.99
N ARG A 268 -4.28 -4.01 13.72
CA ARG A 268 -4.87 -4.98 12.79
C ARG A 268 -4.94 -4.42 11.37
N PRO A 269 -4.15 -4.94 10.41
CA PRO A 269 -4.58 -4.99 9.03
C PRO A 269 -5.78 -5.94 8.95
N VAL A 270 -6.86 -5.52 8.31
CA VAL A 270 -8.13 -6.26 8.21
C VAL A 270 -7.91 -7.72 7.79
N ALA A 271 -8.38 -8.63 8.65
CA ALA A 271 -8.21 -10.08 8.59
C ALA A 271 -9.28 -10.79 7.75
N GLY A 272 -9.09 -12.10 7.52
CA GLY A 272 -10.16 -13.00 7.11
C GLY A 272 -10.31 -14.17 8.09
N LEU A 273 -11.50 -14.30 8.69
CA LEU A 273 -12.29 -15.53 8.88
C LEU A 273 -13.63 -15.16 9.58
N LEU A 274 -14.75 -15.55 8.96
CA LEU A 274 -16.16 -15.29 9.30
C LEU A 274 -16.77 -16.45 10.16
N PRO A 275 -17.98 -16.29 10.78
CA PRO A 275 -19.25 -16.70 10.11
C PRO A 275 -20.49 -15.82 10.53
N PRO A 276 -21.78 -16.19 10.30
CA PRO A 276 -22.58 -15.77 9.13
C PRO A 276 -23.91 -15.03 9.46
N ARG A 277 -24.37 -14.09 8.58
CA ARG A 277 -25.76 -13.99 8.01
C ARG A 277 -26.13 -12.61 7.40
N LYS A 278 -26.54 -12.69 6.12
CA LYS A 278 -27.52 -11.88 5.32
C LYS A 278 -27.15 -10.45 4.85
N PRO A 279 -27.68 -10.02 3.67
CA PRO A 279 -26.85 -9.41 2.63
C PRO A 279 -26.96 -7.88 2.59
N SER A 280 -25.81 -7.20 2.49
CA SER A 280 -25.74 -5.82 2.01
C SER A 280 -24.57 -5.69 1.03
N LEU A 281 -24.89 -5.18 -0.15
CA LEU A 281 -24.01 -4.96 -1.29
C LEU A 281 -22.86 -4.01 -0.93
N SER A 282 -21.62 -4.52 -0.82
CA SER A 282 -20.41 -3.73 -1.10
C SER A 282 -19.13 -4.59 -0.97
N ALA A 283 -18.66 -5.15 -2.09
CA ALA A 283 -17.29 -5.66 -2.20
C ALA A 283 -16.75 -5.36 -3.60
N ALA A 284 -16.33 -4.11 -3.80
CA ALA A 284 -15.54 -3.70 -4.96
C ALA A 284 -14.62 -2.53 -4.56
N ALA A 285 -13.50 -2.85 -3.91
CA ALA A 285 -12.19 -2.23 -4.12
C ALA A 285 -11.24 -2.56 -2.96
N ALA A 286 -10.45 -3.60 -3.14
CA ALA A 286 -9.19 -3.79 -2.44
C ALA A 286 -8.18 -4.31 -3.46
N ALA A 287 -7.59 -3.40 -4.24
CA ALA A 287 -6.44 -3.68 -5.11
C ALA A 287 -5.90 -2.39 -5.73
N PHE A 288 -5.02 -1.65 -5.04
CA PHE A 288 -3.97 -0.78 -5.59
C PHE A 288 -2.98 -0.57 -4.42
N GLY A 289 -1.70 -0.94 -4.47
CA GLY A 289 -0.74 -0.68 -5.54
C GLY A 289 0.02 0.58 -5.16
N ASP A 290 1.28 0.42 -4.78
CA ASP A 290 2.23 1.44 -4.32
C ASP A 290 2.56 2.46 -5.44
N ALA A 291 1.61 3.34 -5.71
CA ALA A 291 1.79 4.59 -6.44
C ALA A 291 1.81 5.72 -5.39
N PRO A 292 2.55 6.82 -5.61
CA PRO A 292 2.73 7.87 -4.61
C PRO A 292 1.35 8.30 -4.11
N LEU A 293 1.06 7.93 -2.86
CA LEU A 293 -0.22 8.20 -2.22
C LEU A 293 -0.54 9.68 -2.45
N PRO A 294 -1.72 10.03 -2.96
CA PRO A 294 -2.12 11.43 -3.00
C PRO A 294 -2.05 11.90 -1.55
N ASP A 295 -1.21 12.89 -1.27
CA ASP A 295 -0.91 13.44 0.06
C ASP A 295 -2.19 14.10 0.62
N THR A 296 -3.12 13.23 1.03
CA THR A 296 -4.52 13.52 1.29
C THR A 296 -4.85 13.00 2.68
N ARG A 297 -4.73 13.89 3.66
CA ARG A 297 -4.93 13.57 5.09
C ARG A 297 -5.56 14.75 5.81
N ILE A 298 -6.23 14.47 6.92
CA ILE A 298 -6.80 15.50 7.79
C ILE A 298 -5.99 15.50 9.09
N GLU A 299 -5.40 16.65 9.41
CA GLU A 299 -4.66 16.88 10.66
C GLU A 299 -5.08 18.22 11.24
N ASP A 300 -5.31 18.27 12.55
CA ASP A 300 -5.63 19.49 13.30
C ASP A 300 -6.76 20.35 12.69
N GLY A 301 -7.81 19.69 12.17
CA GLY A 301 -8.96 20.37 11.55
C GLY A 301 -8.64 21.03 10.21
N LYS A 302 -7.53 20.68 9.57
CA LYS A 302 -7.14 21.11 8.23
C LYS A 302 -7.05 19.91 7.30
N LEU A 303 -7.46 20.09 6.05
CA LEU A 303 -7.32 19.06 5.02
C LEU A 303 -6.05 19.35 4.21
N LEU A 304 -5.14 18.38 4.14
CA LEU A 304 -4.09 18.33 3.13
C LEU A 304 -4.66 17.58 1.93
N PHE A 305 -4.58 18.16 0.74
CA PHE A 305 -4.94 17.52 -0.53
C PHE A 305 -4.03 18.07 -1.62
N GLU A 306 -3.42 17.20 -2.42
CA GLU A 306 -2.43 17.58 -3.45
C GLU A 306 -1.34 18.53 -2.91
N ARG A 307 -0.80 18.22 -1.71
CA ARG A 307 0.25 19.00 -1.02
C ARG A 307 -0.17 20.44 -0.63
N ARG A 308 -1.48 20.71 -0.59
CA ARG A 308 -2.03 22.01 -0.21
C ARG A 308 -2.96 21.90 0.99
N TRP A 309 -2.81 22.82 1.92
CA TRP A 309 -3.68 22.93 3.08
C TRP A 309 -4.94 23.73 2.78
N TYR A 310 -6.07 23.17 3.20
CA TYR A 310 -7.40 23.75 3.12
C TYR A 310 -7.99 23.94 4.53
N HIS A 311 -8.73 25.03 4.70
CA HIS A 311 -9.31 25.44 5.98
C HIS A 311 -10.82 25.60 5.91
N ARG A 312 -11.49 25.54 7.07
CA ARG A 312 -12.91 25.91 7.18
C ARG A 312 -13.11 27.36 6.74
N GLY A 313 -14.15 27.61 5.96
CA GLY A 313 -14.49 28.91 5.39
C GLY A 313 -13.86 29.18 4.03
N GLN A 314 -12.97 28.31 3.54
CA GLN A 314 -12.26 28.55 2.28
C GLN A 314 -13.13 28.21 1.06
N PRO A 315 -13.21 29.11 0.04
CA PRO A 315 -13.87 28.82 -1.22
C PRO A 315 -13.01 27.87 -2.07
N VAL A 316 -13.64 26.82 -2.59
CA VAL A 316 -13.02 25.76 -3.38
C VAL A 316 -13.92 25.37 -4.56
N TYR A 317 -13.32 24.80 -5.60
CA TYR A 317 -14.04 24.08 -6.63
C TYR A 317 -13.99 22.59 -6.31
N VAL A 318 -15.17 21.95 -6.33
CA VAL A 318 -15.30 20.51 -6.13
C VAL A 318 -15.64 19.88 -7.48
N GLU A 319 -14.80 18.96 -7.91
CA GLU A 319 -14.94 18.21 -9.15
C GLU A 319 -15.30 16.76 -8.78
N ALA A 320 -16.47 16.27 -9.21
CA ALA A 320 -16.84 14.88 -9.03
C ALA A 320 -16.48 14.11 -10.31
N LYS A 321 -15.98 12.89 -10.20
CA LYS A 321 -15.51 12.08 -11.33
C LYS A 321 -16.54 11.96 -12.47
N ASP A 322 -17.84 11.98 -12.14
CA ASP A 322 -18.96 11.87 -13.09
C ASP A 322 -19.88 13.10 -13.09
N ALA A 323 -19.48 14.25 -12.53
CA ALA A 323 -20.31 15.44 -12.46
C ALA A 323 -19.55 16.74 -12.74
N ALA A 324 -20.27 17.77 -13.19
CA ALA A 324 -19.69 19.08 -13.46
C ALA A 324 -19.05 19.69 -12.20
N THR A 325 -17.90 20.34 -12.39
CA THR A 325 -17.21 21.09 -11.33
C THR A 325 -18.10 22.22 -10.82
N TYR A 326 -18.26 22.32 -9.50
CA TYR A 326 -19.10 23.36 -8.89
C TYR A 326 -18.35 24.14 -7.79
N PRO A 327 -18.63 25.45 -7.64
CA PRO A 327 -18.10 26.24 -6.55
C PRO A 327 -18.75 25.84 -5.22
N ALA A 328 -17.93 25.67 -4.19
CA ALA A 328 -18.37 25.36 -2.83
C ALA A 328 -17.47 26.02 -1.79
N VAL A 329 -17.93 26.08 -0.55
CA VAL A 329 -17.16 26.58 0.61
C VAL A 329 -17.02 25.47 1.64
N VAL A 330 -15.80 25.23 2.11
CA VAL A 330 -15.53 24.23 3.16
C VAL A 330 -16.21 24.67 4.44
N THR A 331 -17.27 23.98 4.87
CA THR A 331 -18.08 24.38 6.03
C THR A 331 -17.63 23.67 7.30
N ALA A 332 -17.15 22.42 7.21
CA ALA A 332 -16.61 21.69 8.35
C ALA A 332 -15.56 20.67 7.89
N ILE A 333 -14.58 20.40 8.73
CA ILE A 333 -13.55 19.36 8.54
C ILE A 333 -13.65 18.45 9.76
N GLY A 334 -14.11 17.21 9.56
CA GLY A 334 -14.17 16.16 10.58
C GLY A 334 -12.94 15.25 10.52
N THR A 335 -12.95 14.12 11.23
CA THR A 335 -11.80 13.19 11.30
C THR A 335 -11.55 12.44 9.99
N GLU A 336 -12.61 11.99 9.32
CA GLU A 336 -12.51 11.18 8.09
C GLU A 336 -13.32 11.77 6.93
N SER A 337 -13.84 12.98 7.08
CA SER A 337 -14.69 13.61 6.07
C SER A 337 -14.69 15.12 6.18
N ILE A 338 -14.92 15.78 5.06
CA ILE A 338 -15.17 17.22 4.99
C ILE A 338 -16.61 17.46 4.57
N SER A 339 -17.19 18.58 5.01
CA SER A 339 -18.49 19.05 4.54
C SER A 339 -18.30 20.34 3.79
N VAL A 340 -18.72 20.36 2.53
CA VAL A 340 -18.67 21.52 1.65
C VAL A 340 -20.09 22.00 1.37
N LYS A 341 -20.29 23.32 1.31
CA LYS A 341 -21.58 23.93 0.97
C LYS A 341 -21.50 24.50 -0.44
N LYS A 342 -22.33 24.01 -1.36
CA LYS A 342 -22.40 24.48 -2.74
C LYS A 342 -22.82 25.95 -2.76
N THR A 343 -22.12 26.78 -3.54
CA THR A 343 -22.41 28.22 -3.61
C THR A 343 -23.65 28.52 -4.44
N SER A 344 -24.02 27.65 -5.40
CA SER A 344 -25.19 27.87 -6.26
C SER A 344 -26.52 27.63 -5.53
N ASP A 345 -26.62 26.52 -4.78
CA ASP A 345 -27.90 26.04 -4.25
C ASP A 345 -27.92 26.01 -2.72
N GLY A 346 -26.78 26.33 -2.07
CA GLY A 346 -26.64 26.29 -0.63
C GLY A 346 -26.67 24.89 -0.01
N SER A 347 -26.78 23.83 -0.81
CA SER A 347 -26.80 22.44 -0.38
C SER A 347 -25.46 22.01 0.24
N LYS A 348 -25.52 21.17 1.27
CA LYS A 348 -24.34 20.63 1.96
C LYS A 348 -24.03 19.25 1.42
N VAL A 349 -22.79 19.04 1.00
CA VAL A 349 -22.28 17.75 0.50
C VAL A 349 -21.17 17.30 1.45
N LYS A 350 -21.27 16.05 1.92
CA LYS A 350 -20.25 15.42 2.76
C LYS A 350 -19.36 14.55 1.88
N ILE A 351 -18.06 14.84 1.88
CA ILE A 351 -17.05 14.12 1.10
C ILE A 351 -16.13 13.40 2.09
N ASN A 352 -16.05 12.09 1.98
CA ASN A 352 -15.18 11.29 2.84
C ASN A 352 -13.73 11.32 2.33
N LEU A 353 -12.75 11.12 3.21
CA LEU A 353 -11.33 11.15 2.86
C LEU A 353 -10.98 10.09 1.81
N PHE A 354 -11.57 8.89 1.91
CA PHE A 354 -11.39 7.83 0.92
C PHE A 354 -11.90 8.24 -0.48
N GLN A 355 -12.89 9.12 -0.56
CA GLN A 355 -13.43 9.60 -1.84
C GLN A 355 -12.48 10.56 -2.54
N LEU A 356 -11.72 11.34 -1.76
CA LEU A 356 -10.64 12.19 -2.25
C LEU A 356 -9.43 11.35 -2.69
N VAL A 357 -9.03 10.37 -1.87
CA VAL A 357 -7.91 9.46 -2.19
C VAL A 357 -8.18 8.63 -3.45
N ARG A 358 -9.41 8.17 -3.66
CA ARG A 358 -9.81 7.40 -4.86
C ARG A 358 -10.06 8.28 -6.10
N GLY A 359 -9.96 9.61 -5.98
CA GLY A 359 -10.23 10.55 -7.06
C GLY A 359 -11.70 10.57 -7.51
N THR A 360 -12.63 10.12 -6.67
CA THR A 360 -14.07 10.27 -6.95
C THR A 360 -14.54 11.71 -6.78
N TYR A 361 -13.87 12.44 -5.88
CA TYR A 361 -13.98 13.87 -5.73
C TYR A 361 -12.56 14.47 -5.73
N SER A 362 -12.40 15.64 -6.34
CA SER A 362 -11.17 16.45 -6.29
C SER A 362 -11.51 17.88 -5.86
N ILE A 363 -10.57 18.53 -5.18
CA ILE A 363 -10.73 19.87 -4.62
C ILE A 363 -9.63 20.78 -5.14
N LYS A 364 -10.02 21.90 -5.75
CA LYS A 364 -9.11 22.93 -6.23
C LYS A 364 -9.39 24.26 -5.53
N ARG A 365 -8.35 25.02 -5.19
CA ARG A 365 -8.51 26.36 -4.63
C ARG A 365 -9.22 27.27 -5.64
N ARG A 366 -10.23 28.00 -5.18
CA ARG A 366 -10.79 29.14 -5.90
C ARG A 366 -10.01 30.36 -5.45
N ALA A 367 -9.33 31.04 -6.39
CA ALA A 367 -8.76 32.35 -6.11
C ALA A 367 -9.90 33.31 -5.70
N PRO A 368 -9.63 34.27 -4.79
CA PRO A 368 -10.63 35.25 -4.37
C PRO A 368 -11.16 36.07 -5.55
#